data_AF-A0A3D5NSV0-F1
#
_entry.id   AF-A0A3D5NSV0-F1
#
_cell.length_a   1.000
_cell.length_b   1.000
_cell.length_c   1.000
_cell.angle_alpha   90.00
_cell.angle_beta   90.00
_cell.angle_gamma   90.00
#
_symmetry.space_group_name_H-M   'P 1'
#
loop_
_entity.id
_entity.type
_entity.pdbx_description
1 polymer ?
#
loop_
_entity_poly.entity_id
_entity_poly.type
_entity_poly.pdbx_seq_one_letter_code
_entity_poly.pdbx_strand_id
1 'polypeptide(L)'
;MFTLPVKTSELILSKIITSMIWVLASSAVFILSMGFIIIRDIDLSAIWQELQSMQVDFYLIAVFILLILMSIVHILLQVYASLGIAQAYSFAKNRILGGTLIFILITIAINTIETIGMTLMAYTFSERTLFTDLAAKIESNNFLTVISTMKLVFTVALVYIIIKNIIFYFLTKYHLQKKLNLE
;
A
#
# COMPACT_ATOMS: atom_id res chain seq x y z
N MET A 1 9.98 -5.13 -36.56
CA MET A 1 8.79 -5.72 -35.92
C MET A 1 7.78 -4.60 -35.75
N PHE A 2 6.75 -4.55 -36.60
CA PHE A 2 5.69 -3.53 -36.56
C PHE A 2 4.71 -3.88 -35.43
N THR A 3 5.07 -3.54 -34.20
CA THR A 3 4.08 -3.38 -33.15
C THR A 3 3.55 -1.96 -33.24
N LEU A 4 2.23 -1.80 -33.39
CA LEU A 4 1.57 -0.50 -33.23
C LEU A 4 2.13 0.21 -31.99
N PRO A 5 2.39 1.53 -32.04
CA PRO A 5 2.89 2.26 -30.88
C PRO A 5 1.79 2.27 -29.82
N VAL A 6 1.81 1.27 -28.93
CA VAL A 6 0.93 1.18 -27.77
C VAL A 6 1.33 2.30 -26.84
N LYS A 7 0.34 3.07 -26.36
CA LYS A 7 0.59 4.17 -25.44
C LYS A 7 1.32 3.65 -24.21
N THR A 8 2.37 4.34 -23.76
CA THR A 8 3.17 3.94 -22.58
C THR A 8 2.29 3.74 -21.34
N SER A 9 1.18 4.47 -21.24
CA SER A 9 0.17 4.30 -20.18
C SER A 9 -0.49 2.91 -20.17
N GLU A 10 -0.81 2.35 -21.34
CA GLU A 10 -1.46 1.04 -21.47
C GLU A 10 -0.49 -0.09 -21.10
N LEU A 11 0.79 0.06 -21.47
CA LEU A 11 1.85 -0.88 -21.08
C LEU A 11 2.10 -0.90 -19.57
N ILE A 12 2.13 0.28 -18.93
CA ILE A 12 2.30 0.38 -17.48
C ILE A 12 1.11 -0.27 -16.78
N LEU A 13 -0.12 0.07 -17.19
CA LEU A 13 -1.34 -0.47 -16.59
C LEU A 13 -1.44 -1.99 -16.74
N SER A 14 -1.16 -2.52 -17.94
CA SER A 14 -1.17 -3.96 -18.17
C SER A 14 -0.18 -4.70 -17.25
N LYS A 15 1.06 -4.19 -17.11
CA LYS A 15 2.06 -4.78 -16.21
C LYS A 15 1.66 -4.70 -14.75
N ILE A 16 1.12 -3.57 -14.29
CA ILE A 16 0.64 -3.41 -12.91
C ILE A 16 -0.49 -4.41 -12.62
N ILE A 17 -1.47 -4.56 -13.51
CA ILE A 17 -2.59 -5.49 -13.32
C ILE A 17 -2.08 -6.93 -13.24
N THR A 18 -1.22 -7.35 -14.18
CA THR A 18 -0.66 -8.71 -14.16
C THR A 18 0.15 -8.96 -12.89
N SER A 19 1.00 -8.02 -12.48
CA SER A 19 1.77 -8.15 -11.23
C SER A 19 0.87 -8.17 -9.99
N MET A 20 -0.23 -7.40 -9.97
CA MET A 20 -1.18 -7.40 -8.88
C MET A 20 -1.86 -8.77 -8.72
N ILE A 21 -2.24 -9.41 -9.83
CA ILE A 21 -2.81 -10.77 -9.81
C ILE A 21 -1.81 -11.76 -9.21
N TRP A 22 -0.53 -11.69 -9.61
CA TRP A 22 0.51 -12.55 -9.07
C TRP A 22 0.75 -12.33 -7.57
N VAL A 23 0.81 -11.08 -7.12
CA VAL A 23 0.97 -10.76 -5.69
C VAL A 23 -0.21 -11.31 -4.89
N LEU A 24 -1.44 -11.08 -5.35
CA LEU A 24 -2.64 -11.58 -4.68
C LEU A 24 -2.67 -13.12 -4.62
N ALA A 25 -2.29 -13.80 -5.70
CA ALA A 25 -2.19 -15.26 -5.73
C ALA A 25 -1.14 -15.78 -4.74
N SER A 26 0.05 -15.18 -4.71
CA SER A 26 1.10 -15.53 -3.75
C SER A 26 0.69 -15.27 -2.30
N SER A 27 0.02 -14.14 -2.03
CA SER A 27 -0.51 -13.84 -0.69
C SER A 27 -1.60 -14.81 -0.27
N ALA A 28 -2.49 -15.22 -1.18
CA ALA A 28 -3.50 -16.23 -0.89
C ALA A 28 -2.88 -17.59 -0.53
N VAL A 29 -1.87 -18.03 -1.29
CA VAL A 29 -1.12 -19.26 -0.98
C VAL A 29 -0.45 -19.15 0.39
N PHE A 30 0.18 -18.01 0.70
CA PHE A 30 0.80 -17.78 2.02
C PHE A 30 -0.21 -17.86 3.16
N ILE A 31 -1.37 -17.20 3.04
CA ILE A 31 -2.44 -17.23 4.04
C ILE A 31 -2.95 -18.66 4.24
N LEU A 32 -3.15 -19.41 3.16
CA LEU A 32 -3.57 -20.82 3.24
C LEU A 32 -2.51 -21.66 3.95
N SER A 33 -1.24 -21.54 3.58
CA SER A 33 -0.14 -22.26 4.25
C SER A 33 -0.06 -21.93 5.73
N MET A 34 -0.18 -20.66 6.10
CA MET A 34 -0.18 -20.23 7.50
C MET A 34 -1.42 -20.76 8.24
N GLY A 35 -2.58 -20.74 7.58
CA GLY A 35 -3.83 -21.28 8.10
C GLY A 35 -3.71 -22.76 8.45
N PHE A 36 -3.10 -23.57 7.58
CA PHE A 36 -2.86 -24.99 7.87
C PHE A 36 -2.00 -25.24 9.11
N ILE A 37 -1.02 -24.37 9.38
CA ILE A 37 -0.18 -24.47 10.58
C ILE A 37 -1.01 -24.14 11.82
N ILE A 38 -1.80 -23.08 11.77
CA ILE A 38 -2.59 -22.59 12.91
C ILE A 38 -3.74 -23.55 13.27
N ILE A 39 -4.42 -24.11 12.27
CA ILE A 39 -5.57 -25.02 12.47
C ILE A 39 -5.16 -26.29 13.23
N ARG A 40 -3.89 -26.69 13.17
CA ARG A 40 -3.40 -27.87 13.90
C ARG A 40 -3.48 -27.71 15.42
N ASP A 41 -3.33 -26.48 15.92
CA ASP A 41 -3.19 -26.21 17.35
C ASP A 41 -4.40 -25.44 17.93
N ILE A 42 -5.40 -25.08 17.11
CA ILE A 42 -6.57 -24.29 17.55
C ILE A 42 -7.88 -25.02 17.30
N ASP A 43 -8.78 -24.94 18.27
CA ASP A 43 -10.16 -25.39 18.14
C ASP A 43 -10.96 -24.46 17.20
N LEU A 44 -11.23 -24.96 15.99
CA LEU A 44 -12.02 -24.29 14.96
C LEU A 44 -13.43 -23.91 15.44
N SER A 45 -14.00 -24.67 16.38
CA SER A 45 -15.36 -24.41 16.87
C SER A 45 -15.43 -23.14 17.72
N ALA A 46 -14.38 -22.87 18.52
CA ALA A 46 -14.24 -21.65 19.30
C ALA A 46 -14.08 -20.42 18.40
N ILE A 47 -13.27 -20.50 17.33
CA ILE A 47 -13.13 -19.43 16.34
C ILE A 47 -14.48 -19.12 15.68
N TRP A 48 -15.22 -20.16 15.30
CA TRP A 48 -16.51 -20.00 14.63
C TRP A 48 -17.56 -19.34 15.53
N GLN A 49 -17.60 -19.69 16.83
CA GLN A 49 -18.48 -19.03 17.80
C GLN A 49 -18.14 -17.55 17.98
N GLU A 50 -16.86 -17.21 18.12
CA GLU A 50 -16.41 -15.81 18.23
C GLU A 50 -16.69 -15.02 16.94
N LEU A 51 -16.59 -15.65 15.77
CA LEU A 51 -16.90 -15.00 14.51
C LEU A 51 -18.40 -14.73 14.34
N GLN A 52 -19.26 -15.60 14.88
CA GLN A 52 -20.72 -15.38 14.89
C GLN A 52 -21.17 -14.32 15.91
N SER A 53 -20.45 -14.16 17.03
CA SER A 53 -20.75 -13.15 18.04
C SER A 53 -20.25 -11.75 17.64
N MET A 54 -19.27 -11.66 16.75
CA MET A 54 -18.76 -10.39 16.23
C MET A 54 -19.79 -9.68 15.34
N GLN A 55 -20.18 -8.47 15.73
CA GLN A 55 -20.88 -7.55 14.83
C GLN A 55 -19.94 -7.08 13.72
N VAL A 56 -20.15 -7.61 12.52
CA VAL A 56 -19.34 -7.30 11.36
C VAL A 56 -19.78 -5.97 10.74
N ASP A 57 -18.86 -5.00 10.70
CA ASP A 57 -19.09 -3.73 10.03
C ASP A 57 -18.62 -3.80 8.56
N PHE A 58 -19.58 -3.98 7.65
CA PHE A 58 -19.30 -4.13 6.22
C PHE A 58 -18.56 -2.93 5.61
N TYR A 59 -18.82 -1.70 6.11
CA TYR A 59 -18.13 -0.51 5.63
C TYR A 59 -16.64 -0.55 6.01
N LEU A 60 -16.34 -0.88 7.27
CA LEU A 60 -14.96 -0.98 7.74
C LEU A 60 -14.17 -2.02 6.94
N ILE A 61 -14.78 -3.19 6.69
CA ILE A 61 -14.17 -4.25 5.86
C ILE A 61 -13.93 -3.77 4.43
N ALA A 62 -14.90 -3.13 3.80
CA ALA A 62 -14.76 -2.63 2.43
C ALA A 62 -13.61 -1.61 2.32
N VAL A 63 -13.54 -0.64 3.24
CA VAL A 63 -12.44 0.35 3.28
C VAL A 63 -11.10 -0.34 3.52
N PHE A 64 -11.04 -1.31 4.43
CA PHE A 64 -9.81 -2.05 4.72
C PHE A 64 -9.31 -2.85 3.51
N ILE A 65 -10.20 -3.56 2.81
CA ILE A 65 -9.86 -4.30 1.58
C ILE A 65 -9.35 -3.34 0.51
N LEU A 66 -10.03 -2.21 0.29
CA LEU A 66 -9.59 -1.20 -0.68
C LEU A 66 -8.23 -0.61 -0.32
N LEU A 67 -7.96 -0.38 0.97
CA LEU A 67 -6.68 0.12 1.44
C LEU A 67 -5.54 -0.87 1.15
N ILE A 68 -5.77 -2.18 1.37
CA ILE A 68 -4.81 -3.23 1.01
C ILE A 68 -4.54 -3.23 -0.49
N LEU A 69 -5.59 -3.22 -1.32
CA LEU A 69 -5.44 -3.20 -2.78
C LEU A 69 -4.64 -1.98 -3.26
N MET A 70 -4.97 -0.79 -2.75
CA MET A 70 -4.26 0.44 -3.08
C MET A 70 -2.80 0.44 -2.58
N SER A 71 -2.51 -0.25 -1.48
CA SER A 71 -1.15 -0.43 -0.97
C SER A 71 -0.32 -1.35 -1.87
N ILE A 72 -0.91 -2.44 -2.39
CA ILE A 72 -0.23 -3.30 -3.36
C ILE A 72 0.11 -2.52 -4.63
N VAL A 73 -0.86 -1.76 -5.15
CA VAL A 73 -0.68 -0.88 -6.30
C VAL A 73 0.45 0.12 -6.04
N HIS A 74 0.47 0.74 -4.86
CA HIS A 74 1.53 1.67 -4.45
C HIS A 74 2.92 1.07 -4.55
N ILE A 75 3.12 -0.11 -3.95
CA ILE A 75 4.41 -0.81 -3.95
C ILE A 75 4.84 -1.14 -5.38
N LEU A 76 3.93 -1.64 -6.21
CA LEU A 76 4.22 -1.95 -7.61
C LEU A 76 4.63 -0.69 -8.39
N LEU A 77 3.90 0.41 -8.23
CA LEU A 77 4.23 1.69 -8.86
C LEU A 77 5.60 2.20 -8.41
N GLN A 78 5.92 2.10 -7.13
CA GLN A 78 7.20 2.53 -6.60
C GLN A 78 8.36 1.68 -7.16
N VAL A 79 8.18 0.37 -7.30
CA VAL A 79 9.16 -0.53 -7.94
C VAL A 79 9.35 -0.18 -9.42
N TYR A 80 8.28 0.09 -10.16
CA TYR A 80 8.40 0.50 -11.56
C TYR A 80 9.04 1.88 -11.71
N ALA A 81 8.72 2.83 -10.83
CA ALA A 81 9.34 4.14 -10.78
C ALA A 81 10.86 4.03 -10.52
N SER A 82 11.27 3.24 -9.53
CA SER A 82 12.69 3.06 -9.21
C SER A 82 13.46 2.40 -10.34
N LEU A 83 12.88 1.38 -10.99
CA LEU A 83 13.46 0.74 -12.18
C LEU A 83 13.57 1.71 -13.36
N GLY A 84 12.57 2.57 -13.56
CA GLY A 84 12.60 3.62 -14.59
C GLY A 84 13.71 4.63 -14.36
N ILE A 85 13.86 5.12 -13.12
CA ILE A 85 14.91 6.07 -12.74
C ILE A 85 16.30 5.42 -12.85
N ALA A 86 16.45 4.18 -12.39
CA ALA A 86 17.73 3.46 -12.45
C ALA A 86 18.22 3.25 -13.88
N GLN A 87 17.28 3.03 -14.81
CA GLN A 87 17.59 2.92 -16.23
C GLN A 87 17.97 4.27 -16.85
N ALA A 88 17.33 5.37 -16.43
CA ALA A 88 17.60 6.71 -16.98
C ALA A 88 18.96 7.26 -16.56
N TYR A 89 19.41 6.96 -15.34
CA TYR A 89 20.68 7.48 -14.84
C TYR A 89 21.88 6.56 -15.07
N SER A 90 21.69 5.40 -15.71
CA SER A 90 22.75 4.41 -15.97
C SER A 90 23.62 4.08 -14.74
N PHE A 91 23.04 4.18 -13.53
CA PHE A 91 23.78 4.10 -12.26
C PHE A 91 24.43 2.73 -12.01
N ALA A 92 24.06 1.69 -12.77
CA ALA A 92 24.68 0.38 -12.66
C ALA A 92 24.67 -0.35 -14.00
N LYS A 93 25.80 -1.01 -14.32
CA LYS A 93 25.91 -2.01 -15.39
C LYS A 93 24.82 -3.09 -15.26
N ASN A 94 24.35 -3.34 -14.03
CA ASN A 94 23.23 -4.21 -13.70
C ASN A 94 21.97 -3.40 -13.35
N ARG A 95 21.00 -3.38 -14.27
CA ARG A 95 19.73 -2.63 -14.15
C ARG A 95 18.92 -2.96 -12.88
N ILE A 96 18.97 -4.21 -12.44
CA ILE A 96 18.23 -4.70 -11.27
C ILE A 96 18.83 -4.12 -9.98
N LEU A 97 20.17 -4.17 -9.82
CA LEU A 97 20.83 -3.65 -8.62
C LEU A 97 20.66 -2.13 -8.48
N GLY A 98 20.74 -1.40 -9.60
CA GLY A 98 20.44 0.04 -9.60
C GLY A 98 19.00 0.34 -9.21
N GLY A 99 18.04 -0.45 -9.72
CA GLY A 99 16.62 -0.32 -9.37
C GLY A 99 16.34 -0.54 -7.89
N THR A 100 16.96 -1.56 -7.29
CA THR A 100 16.83 -1.86 -5.85
C THR A 100 17.42 -0.75 -4.98
N LEU A 101 18.60 -0.23 -5.32
CA LEU A 101 19.21 0.89 -4.57
C LEU A 101 18.33 2.13 -4.60
N ILE A 102 17.80 2.48 -5.77
CA ILE A 102 16.90 3.65 -5.91
C ILE A 102 15.58 3.41 -5.18
N PHE A 103 15.04 2.19 -5.20
CA PHE A 103 13.86 1.84 -4.42
C PHE A 103 14.07 2.08 -2.92
N ILE A 104 15.23 1.65 -2.39
CA ILE A 104 15.60 1.86 -1.00
C ILE A 104 15.72 3.36 -0.69
N LEU A 105 16.42 4.12 -1.53
CA LEU A 105 16.59 5.57 -1.33
C LEU A 105 15.26 6.32 -1.35
N ILE A 106 14.37 6.00 -2.30
CA ILE A 106 13.02 6.59 -2.37
C ILE A 106 12.22 6.24 -1.12
N THR A 107 12.27 4.97 -0.68
CA THR A 107 11.57 4.52 0.53
C THR A 107 12.06 5.27 1.77
N ILE A 108 13.38 5.40 1.94
CA ILE A 108 13.97 6.13 3.08
C ILE A 108 13.54 7.60 3.06
N ALA A 109 13.63 8.26 1.89
CA ALA A 109 13.26 9.66 1.75
C ALA A 109 11.79 9.89 2.12
N ILE A 110 10.89 9.05 1.60
CA ILE A 110 9.45 9.14 1.84
C ILE A 110 9.10 8.86 3.30
N ASN A 111 9.64 7.78 3.88
CA ASN A 111 9.42 7.47 5.29
C ASN A 111 9.93 8.58 6.21
N THR A 112 11.06 9.22 5.86
CA THR A 112 11.61 10.34 6.63
C THR A 112 10.67 11.55 6.57
N ILE A 113 10.19 11.91 5.37
CA ILE A 113 9.23 13.02 5.19
C ILE A 113 7.94 12.75 5.97
N GLU A 114 7.43 11.53 5.93
CA GLU A 114 6.23 11.13 6.67
C GLU A 114 6.41 11.21 8.17
N THR A 115 7.55 10.72 8.67
CA THR A 115 7.88 10.77 10.10
C THR A 115 7.96 12.21 10.57
N ILE A 116 8.62 13.08 9.81
CA ILE A 116 8.71 14.52 10.11
C ILE A 116 7.30 15.15 10.08
N GLY A 117 6.50 14.86 9.05
CA GLY A 117 5.14 15.39 8.91
C GLY A 117 4.23 14.98 10.07
N MET A 118 4.26 13.71 10.47
CA MET A 118 3.51 13.20 11.62
C MET A 118 3.98 13.85 12.92
N THR A 119 5.30 14.02 13.09
CA THR A 119 5.88 14.66 14.28
C THR A 119 5.45 16.12 14.38
N LEU A 120 5.52 16.89 13.28
CA LEU A 120 5.09 18.28 13.25
C LEU A 120 3.58 18.44 13.50
N MET A 121 2.76 17.54 12.93
CA MET A 121 1.33 17.51 13.25
C MET A 121 1.10 17.22 14.74
N ALA A 122 1.80 16.25 15.32
CA ALA A 122 1.66 15.93 16.75
C ALA A 122 2.02 17.12 17.66
N TYR A 123 3.06 17.89 17.32
CA TYR A 123 3.42 19.11 18.03
C TYR A 123 2.39 20.24 17.86
N THR A 124 1.76 20.35 16.69
CA THR A 124 0.78 21.42 16.40
C THR A 124 -0.60 21.14 17.00
N PHE A 125 -0.98 19.86 17.08
CA PHE A 125 -2.28 19.40 17.58
C PHE A 125 -2.18 18.78 18.98
N SER A 126 -1.38 19.40 19.86
CA SER A 126 -0.93 18.85 21.16
C SER A 126 -2.05 18.46 22.14
N GLU A 127 -3.28 18.91 21.92
CA GLU A 127 -4.37 18.62 22.86
C GLU A 127 -5.15 17.34 22.56
N ARG A 128 -5.38 16.97 21.28
CA ARG A 128 -6.02 15.69 20.88
C ARG A 128 -5.67 15.32 19.44
N THR A 129 -4.71 14.42 19.26
CA THR A 129 -4.55 13.75 17.96
C THR A 129 -5.62 12.66 17.81
N LEU A 130 -6.06 12.39 16.58
CA LEU A 130 -6.97 11.28 16.29
C LEU A 130 -6.47 9.95 16.88
N PHE A 131 -5.15 9.75 16.95
CA PHE A 131 -4.51 8.56 17.51
C PHE A 131 -4.54 8.51 19.04
N THR A 132 -4.28 9.62 19.73
CA THR A 132 -4.39 9.68 21.21
C THR A 132 -5.83 9.48 21.68
N ASP A 133 -6.78 10.02 20.91
CA ASP A 133 -8.21 9.80 21.17
C ASP A 133 -8.62 8.34 20.91
N LEU A 134 -8.07 7.70 19.87
CA LEU A 134 -8.31 6.29 19.58
C LEU A 134 -7.73 5.39 20.68
N ALA A 135 -6.51 5.67 21.15
CA ALA A 135 -5.86 4.95 22.24
C ALA A 135 -6.64 5.05 23.55
N ALA A 136 -7.04 6.26 23.95
CA ALA A 136 -7.86 6.49 25.15
C ALA A 136 -9.24 5.81 25.04
N LYS A 137 -9.83 5.77 23.84
CA LYS A 137 -11.14 5.11 23.61
C LYS A 137 -11.04 3.58 23.64
N ILE A 138 -9.94 3.01 23.16
CA ILE A 138 -9.66 1.58 23.31
C ILE A 138 -9.57 1.21 24.79
N GLU A 139 -8.87 2.01 25.60
CA GLU A 139 -8.76 1.81 27.04
C GLU A 139 -10.12 1.89 27.76
N SER A 140 -11.03 2.74 27.26
CA SER A 140 -12.38 2.90 27.81
C SER A 140 -13.38 1.76 27.50
N ASN A 141 -12.97 0.70 26.79
CA ASN A 141 -13.83 -0.43 26.36
C ASN A 141 -15.11 -0.03 25.59
N ASN A 142 -15.18 1.19 25.05
CA ASN A 142 -16.32 1.65 24.28
C ASN A 142 -16.20 1.22 22.81
N PHE A 143 -16.53 -0.04 22.54
CA PHE A 143 -16.34 -0.70 21.25
C PHE A 143 -16.98 0.04 20.07
N LEU A 144 -18.19 0.60 20.22
CA LEU A 144 -18.86 1.38 19.17
C LEU A 144 -18.05 2.63 18.78
N THR A 145 -17.50 3.33 19.77
CA THR A 145 -16.73 4.55 19.52
C THR A 145 -15.37 4.23 18.89
N VAL A 146 -14.76 3.08 19.25
CA VAL A 146 -13.53 2.57 18.62
C VAL A 146 -13.78 2.27 17.15
N ILE A 147 -14.84 1.53 16.80
CA ILE A 147 -15.20 1.23 15.41
C ILE A 147 -15.38 2.52 14.61
N SER A 148 -16.14 3.49 15.14
CA SER A 148 -16.36 4.77 14.47
C SER A 148 -15.06 5.53 14.21
N THR A 149 -14.12 5.53 15.16
CA THR A 149 -12.85 6.24 15.01
C THR A 149 -11.92 5.50 14.03
N MET A 150 -11.90 4.15 14.06
CA MET A 150 -11.17 3.34 13.08
C MET A 150 -11.64 3.58 11.64
N LYS A 151 -12.96 3.69 11.42
CA LYS A 151 -13.52 4.04 10.10
C LYS A 151 -12.97 5.34 9.58
N LEU A 152 -12.92 6.37 10.43
CA LEU A 152 -12.39 7.68 10.06
C LEU A 152 -10.89 7.57 9.70
N VAL A 153 -10.10 6.93 10.56
CA VAL A 153 -8.66 6.75 10.32
C VAL A 153 -8.39 5.99 9.02
N PHE A 154 -9.09 4.89 8.77
CA PHE A 154 -8.92 4.11 7.54
C PHE A 154 -9.37 4.87 6.30
N THR A 155 -10.45 5.67 6.40
CA THR A 155 -10.90 6.51 5.28
C THR A 155 -9.88 7.59 4.95
N VAL A 156 -9.31 8.26 5.96
CA VAL A 156 -8.25 9.27 5.78
C VAL A 156 -6.99 8.63 5.17
N ALA A 157 -6.59 7.46 5.67
CA ALA A 157 -5.46 6.72 5.14
C ALA A 157 -5.68 6.29 3.67
N LEU A 158 -6.91 5.90 3.31
CA LEU A 158 -7.29 5.55 1.95
C LEU A 158 -7.18 6.75 1.00
N VAL A 159 -7.65 7.93 1.42
CA VAL A 159 -7.49 9.16 0.61
C VAL A 159 -6.01 9.49 0.44
N TYR A 160 -5.23 9.41 1.50
CA TYR A 160 -3.79 9.67 1.47
C TYR A 160 -3.03 8.74 0.51
N ILE A 161 -3.33 7.44 0.53
CA ILE A 161 -2.66 6.49 -0.37
C ILE A 161 -3.06 6.66 -1.83
N ILE A 162 -4.32 7.06 -2.11
CA ILE A 162 -4.76 7.40 -3.46
C ILE A 162 -3.96 8.59 -3.99
N ILE A 163 -3.79 9.65 -3.19
CA ILE A 163 -2.99 10.82 -3.58
C ILE A 163 -1.55 10.41 -3.90
N LYS A 164 -0.92 9.61 -3.04
CA LYS A 164 0.42 9.06 -3.29
C LYS A 164 0.49 8.26 -4.60
N ASN A 165 -0.48 7.39 -4.85
CA ASN A 165 -0.53 6.59 -6.08
C ASN A 165 -0.63 7.45 -7.34
N ILE A 166 -1.39 8.53 -7.29
CA ILE A 166 -1.48 9.50 -8.39
C ILE A 166 -0.10 10.14 -8.65
N ILE A 167 0.57 10.61 -7.59
CA ILE A 167 1.91 11.23 -7.70
C ILE A 167 2.91 10.24 -8.32
N PHE A 168 2.95 9.01 -7.81
CA PHE A 168 3.84 7.97 -8.32
C PHE A 168 3.52 7.54 -9.75
N TYR A 169 2.25 7.53 -10.15
CA TYR A 169 1.84 7.25 -11.52
C TYR A 169 2.39 8.29 -12.48
N PHE A 170 2.25 9.58 -12.16
CA PHE A 170 2.82 10.64 -12.97
C PHE A 170 4.35 10.59 -13.02
N LEU A 171 5.00 10.30 -11.89
CA LEU A 171 6.46 10.19 -11.82
C LEU A 171 6.99 9.03 -12.68
N THR A 172 6.30 7.88 -12.64
CA THR A 172 6.60 6.71 -13.46
C THR A 172 6.39 7.01 -14.95
N LYS A 173 5.26 7.64 -15.29
CA LYS A 173 4.94 8.04 -16.67
C LYS A 173 5.96 9.04 -17.23
N TYR A 174 6.35 10.05 -16.45
CA TYR A 174 7.33 11.05 -16.86
C TYR A 174 8.69 10.42 -17.21
N HIS A 175 9.19 9.54 -16.34
CA HIS A 175 10.49 8.88 -16.58
C HIS A 175 10.47 7.96 -17.80
N LEU A 176 9.36 7.27 -18.05
CA LEU A 176 9.21 6.36 -19.20
C LEU A 176 8.98 7.11 -20.52
N GLN A 177 8.25 8.23 -20.52
CA GLN A 177 8.02 9.05 -21.72
C GLN A 177 9.29 9.77 -22.20
N LYS A 178 10.16 10.22 -21.29
CA LYS A 178 11.41 10.89 -21.66
C LYS A 178 12.36 9.98 -22.47
N LYS A 179 12.27 8.67 -22.31
CA LYS A 179 13.02 7.69 -23.11
C LYS A 179 12.37 7.41 -24.47
N LEU A 180 11.05 7.37 -24.56
CA LEU A 180 10.34 7.10 -25.82
C LEU A 180 10.49 8.22 -26.86
N ASN A 181 10.78 9.45 -26.42
CA ASN A 181 11.06 10.61 -27.27
C ASN A 181 12.55 10.77 -27.63
N LEU A 182 13.42 9.87 -27.19
CA LEU A 182 14.87 9.89 -27.44
C LEU A 182 15.34 8.72 -28.34
N GLU A 183 14.40 7.93 -28.88
CA GLU A 183 14.63 6.96 -29.98
C GLU A 183 14.03 7.49 -31.28
#